data_AF-A0A2V9S5Q4-F1
#
_entry.id   AF-A0A2V9S5Q4-F1
#
_cell.length_a   1.000
_cell.length_b   1.000
_cell.length_c   1.000
_cell.angle_alpha   90.00
_cell.angle_beta   90.00
_cell.angle_gamma   90.00
#
_symmetry.space_group_name_H-M   'P 1'
#
loop_
_entity.id
_entity.type
_entity.pdbx_description
1 polymer ?
#
loop_
_entity_poly.entity_id
_entity_poly.type
_entity_poly.pdbx_seq_one_letter_code
_entity_poly.pdbx_strand_id
1 'polypeptide(L)' 'MMTDPASAIRSEVDQLVELQIQTFKQESRLLPSQLLDYHDRSDQISRLYRELDDLARMRLDIVSVRAS' A
#
# COMPACT_ATOMS: atom_id res chain seq x y z
N MET A 1 -21.34 -4.22 -6.21
CA MET A 1 -20.62 -3.80 -4.99
C MET A 1 -19.56 -2.81 -5.43
N MET A 2 -19.70 -1.53 -5.09
CA MET A 2 -18.57 -0.60 -5.16
C MET A 2 -17.71 -0.88 -3.95
N THR A 3 -16.54 -1.48 -4.14
CA THR A 3 -15.52 -1.56 -3.10
C THR A 3 -15.08 -0.14 -2.76
N ASP A 4 -15.06 0.18 -1.47
CA ASP A 4 -14.51 1.44 -0.97
C ASP A 4 -13.06 1.59 -1.48
N PRO A 5 -12.69 2.70 -2.14
CA PRO A 5 -11.34 2.87 -2.69
C PRO A 5 -10.25 2.65 -1.64
N ALA A 6 -10.49 3.07 -0.39
CA ALA A 6 -9.53 2.86 0.69
C ALA A 6 -9.44 1.39 1.12
N SER A 7 -10.51 0.59 1.04
CA SER A 7 -10.44 -0.85 1.34
C SER A 7 -9.72 -1.64 0.25
N ALA A 8 -9.88 -1.25 -1.02
CA ALA A 8 -9.14 -1.82 -2.14
C ALA A 8 -7.63 -1.58 -1.98
N ILE A 9 -7.23 -0.33 -1.70
CA ILE A 9 -5.82 0.03 -1.49
C ILE A 9 -5.22 -0.70 -0.29
N ARG A 10 -5.95 -0.81 0.83
CA ARG A 10 -5.48 -1.59 2.00
C ARG A 10 -5.25 -3.06 1.66
N SER A 11 -6.18 -3.68 0.92
CA SER A 11 -6.02 -5.07 0.51
C SER A 11 -4.80 -5.28 -0.39
N GLU A 12 -4.47 -4.32 -1.24
CA GLU A 12 -3.27 -4.39 -2.09
C GLU A 12 -1.99 -4.26 -1.25
N VAL A 13 -1.95 -3.30 -0.31
CA VAL A 13 -0.83 -3.16 0.62
C VAL A 13 -0.60 -4.45 1.42
N ASP A 14 -1.65 -5.07 1.94
CA ASP A 14 -1.56 -6.31 2.70
C ASP A 14 -0.94 -7.45 1.86
N GLN A 15 -1.32 -7.57 0.59
CA GLN A 15 -0.75 -8.57 -0.33
C GLN A 15 0.74 -8.31 -0.59
N LEU A 16 1.13 -7.06 -0.82
CA LEU A 16 2.53 -6.69 -1.08
C LEU A 16 3.41 -6.95 0.14
N VAL A 17 2.91 -6.64 1.34
CA VAL A 17 3.61 -6.92 2.61
C VAL A 17 3.77 -8.42 2.82
N GLU A 18 2.74 -9.22 2.56
CA GLU A 18 2.84 -10.68 2.67
C GLU A 18 3.90 -11.24 1.72
N LEU A 19 3.93 -10.79 0.46
CA LEU A 19 4.96 -11.19 -0.51
C LEU A 19 6.38 -10.84 -0.04
N GLN A 20 6.53 -9.68 0.61
CA GLN A 20 7.80 -9.25 1.18
C GLN A 20 8.25 -10.14 2.35
N ILE A 21 7.32 -10.48 3.25
CA ILE A 21 7.56 -11.41 4.36
C ILE A 21 7.97 -12.77 3.81
N GLN A 22 7.25 -13.30 2.81
CA GLN A 22 7.56 -14.60 2.21
C GLN A 22 8.93 -14.61 1.52
N THR A 23 9.31 -13.50 0.88
CA THR A 23 10.64 -13.35 0.27
C THR A 23 11.73 -13.43 1.33
N PHE A 24 11.57 -12.75 2.47
CA PHE A 24 12.56 -12.75 3.56
C PHE A 24 12.60 -14.02 4.40
N LYS A 25 11.53 -14.82 4.40
CA LYS A 25 11.50 -16.13 5.07
C LYS A 25 12.34 -17.19 4.35
N GLN A 26 12.80 -16.93 3.13
CA GLN A 26 13.66 -17.87 2.41
C GLN A 26 14.99 -18.04 3.15
N GLU A 27 15.37 -19.29 3.41
CA GLU A 27 16.64 -19.62 4.09
C GLU A 27 17.86 -19.34 3.21
N SER A 28 17.66 -19.24 1.89
CA SER A 28 18.69 -18.90 0.93
C SER A 28 18.95 -17.39 0.88
N ARG A 29 20.19 -17.00 0.53
CA ARG A 29 20.50 -15.61 0.20
C ARG A 29 19.60 -15.15 -0.95
N LEU A 30 19.10 -13.92 -0.84
CA LEU A 30 18.32 -13.29 -1.90
C LEU A 30 19.17 -13.09 -3.15
N LEU A 31 18.60 -13.42 -4.29
CA LEU A 31 19.16 -13.12 -5.59
C LEU A 31 19.06 -11.60 -5.86
N PRO A 32 19.96 -11.04 -6.69
CA PRO A 32 19.86 -9.62 -7.09
C PRO A 32 18.49 -9.24 -7.68
N SER A 33 17.84 -10.14 -8.42
CA SER A 33 16.50 -9.91 -8.94
C SER A 33 15.45 -9.79 -7.83
N GLN A 34 15.54 -10.61 -6.79
CA GLN A 34 14.62 -10.56 -5.65
C GLN A 34 14.82 -9.29 -4.81
N LEU A 35 16.04 -8.77 -4.77
CA LEU A 35 16.33 -7.46 -4.17
C LEU A 35 15.73 -6.31 -4.97
N LEU A 36 15.79 -6.39 -6.31
CA LEU A 36 15.13 -5.42 -7.18
C LEU A 36 13.61 -5.46 -6.99
N ASP A 37 13.01 -6.66 -7.03
CA ASP A 37 11.57 -6.84 -6.80
C ASP A 37 11.15 -6.33 -5.41
N TYR A 38 12.01 -6.48 -4.40
CA TYR A 38 11.80 -5.90 -3.08
C TYR A 38 11.75 -4.37 -3.12
N HIS A 39 12.70 -3.73 -3.80
CA HIS A 39 12.72 -2.27 -3.94
C HIS A 39 11.46 -1.76 -4.65
N ASP A 40 11.07 -2.41 -5.75
CA ASP A 40 9.88 -2.03 -6.51
C ASP A 40 8.61 -2.17 -5.67
N ARG A 41 8.46 -3.26 -4.90
CA ARG A 41 7.34 -3.44 -3.96
C ARG A 41 7.35 -2.40 -2.85
N SER A 42 8.51 -2.07 -2.28
CA SER A 42 8.64 -1.05 -1.24
C SER A 42 8.20 0.33 -1.74
N ASP A 43 8.55 0.67 -2.99
CA ASP A 43 8.13 1.91 -3.63
C ASP A 43 6.61 1.91 -3.88
N GLN A 44 6.04 0.79 -4.30
CA GLN A 44 4.59 0.64 -4.50
C GLN A 44 3.83 0.79 -3.18
N ILE A 45 4.25 0.11 -2.11
CA ILE A 45 3.67 0.26 -0.77
C ILE A 45 3.69 1.73 -0.33
N SER A 46 4.82 2.41 -0.53
CA SER A 46 4.96 3.83 -0.18
C SER A 46 4.02 4.74 -0.97
N ARG A 47 3.75 4.43 -2.25
CA ARG A 47 2.77 5.15 -3.07
C ARG A 47 1.35 4.93 -2.58
N LEU A 48 0.98 3.68 -2.31
CA LEU A 48 -0.36 3.32 -1.83
C LEU A 48 -0.69 3.96 -0.48
N TYR A 49 0.29 4.06 0.43
CA TYR A 49 0.08 4.81 1.68
C TYR A 49 -0.16 6.31 1.46
N ARG A 50 0.53 6.93 0.50
CA ARG A 50 0.26 8.34 0.13
C ARG A 50 -1.14 8.52 -0.43
N GLU A 51 -1.61 7.58 -1.26
CA GLU A 51 -2.97 7.59 -1.79
C GLU A 51 -4.02 7.45 -0.68
N LEU A 52 -3.76 6.60 0.33
CA LEU A 52 -4.63 6.51 1.51
C LEU A 52 -4.69 7.83 2.29
N ASP A 53 -3.55 8.49 2.46
CA ASP A 53 -3.48 9.80 3.12
C ASP A 53 -4.25 10.87 2.34
N ASP A 54 -4.18 10.86 1.00
CA ASP A 54 -4.94 11.77 0.14
C ASP A 54 -6.45 11.51 0.22
N LEU A 55 -6.87 10.25 0.23
CA LEU A 55 -8.28 9.88 0.45
C LEU A 55 -8.78 10.32 1.84
N ALA A 56 -7.93 10.21 2.87
CA ALA A 56 -8.26 10.68 4.21
C ALA A 56 -8.42 12.20 4.24
N ARG A 57 -7.50 12.95 3.62
CA ARG A 57 -7.59 14.42 3.48
C ARG A 57 -8.86 14.85 2.75
N MET A 58 -9.14 14.26 1.59
CA MET A 58 -10.33 14.59 0.80
C MET A 58 -11.63 14.36 1.60
N ARG A 59 -11.69 13.29 2.40
CA ARG A 59 -12.84 13.05 3.28
C ARG A 59 -13.00 14.11 4.37
N LEU A 60 -11.90 14.58 4.96
CA LEU A 60 -11.93 15.63 5.98
C LEU A 60 -12.38 16.97 5.39
N ASP A 61 -11.90 17.32 4.19
CA ASP A 61 -12.30 18.56 3.50
C ASP A 61 -13.81 18.58 3.22
N ILE A 62 -14.37 17.46 2.74
CA ILE A 62 -15.81 17.33 2.49
C ILE A 62 -16.63 17.52 3.79
N VAL A 63 -16.15 16.98 4.91
CA VAL A 63 -16.82 17.15 6.21
C VAL A 63 -16.75 18.61 6.68
N SER A 64 -15.60 19.28 6.51
CA SER A 64 -15.42 20.68 6.87
C SER A 64 -16.32 21.62 6.06
N VAL A 65 -16.47 21.38 4.75
CA VAL A 65 -17.35 22.17 3.88
C VAL A 65 -18.82 22.02 4.28
N ARG A 66 -19.23 20.83 4.74
CA ARG A 66 -20.63 20.58 5.16
C ARG A 66 -20.96 21.13 6.56
N ALA A 67 -19.97 21.51 7.35
CA ALA A 67 -20.12 22.06 8.69
C ALA A 67 -20.11 23.59 8.73
N SER A 68 -19.90 24.25 7.57
CA SER A 68 -19.91 25.71 7.39
C SER A 68 -21.22 26.16 6.73
#